data_AF-A0A7W3FIL8-F1
#
_entry.id   AF-A0A7W3FIL8-F1
#
_cell.length_a   1.000
_cell.length_b   1.000
_cell.length_c   1.000
_cell.angle_alpha   90.00
_cell.angle_beta   90.00
_cell.angle_gamma   90.00
#
_symmetry.space_group_name_H-M   'P 1'
#
loop_
_entity.id
_entity.type
_entity.pdbx_description
1 polymer ?
#
loop_
_entity_poly.entity_id
_entity_poly.type
_entity_poly.pdbx_seq_one_letter_code
_entity_poly.pdbx_strand_id
1 'polypeptide(L)'
;MNKEMHLEQAEQEYAESVQEAIEEVAATWVAKGMGREEALSRAHDAVNGALEADHDPTGVQQLLPENQIPALPADTALRRQVAAIARDLKRG
;
A
#
# COMPACT_ATOMS: atom_id res chain seq x y z
N MET A 1 -7.51 20.53 -25.39
CA MET A 1 -6.20 19.85 -25.40
C MET A 1 -5.43 19.92 -24.07
N ASN A 2 -5.81 20.73 -23.07
CA ASN A 2 -5.17 20.67 -21.73
C ASN A 2 -5.83 19.68 -20.75
N LYS A 3 -7.14 19.45 -20.84
CA LYS A 3 -7.90 18.70 -19.83
C LYS A 3 -7.59 17.19 -19.83
N GLU A 4 -7.33 16.62 -21.01
CA GLU A 4 -6.99 15.20 -21.18
C GLU A 4 -5.58 14.89 -20.65
N MET A 5 -4.60 15.76 -20.94
CA MET A 5 -3.23 15.63 -20.44
C MET A 5 -3.13 15.71 -18.90
N HIS A 6 -3.98 16.54 -18.27
CA HIS A 6 -4.02 16.62 -16.80
C HIS A 6 -4.66 15.38 -16.15
N LEU A 7 -5.62 14.73 -16.83
CA LEU A 7 -6.23 13.51 -16.33
C LEU A 7 -5.27 12.33 -16.41
N GLU A 8 -4.57 12.16 -17.53
CA GLU A 8 -3.58 11.09 -17.70
C GLU A 8 -2.43 11.20 -16.68
N GLN A 9 -1.97 12.42 -16.37
CA GLN A 9 -0.95 12.63 -15.34
C GLN A 9 -1.47 12.29 -13.94
N ALA A 10 -2.68 12.70 -13.59
CA ALA A 10 -3.28 12.40 -12.29
C ALA A 10 -3.52 10.89 -12.11
N GLU A 11 -3.91 10.19 -13.17
CA GLU A 11 -4.08 8.73 -13.16
C GLU A 11 -2.74 8.00 -12.96
N GLN A 12 -1.67 8.48 -13.60
CA GLN A 12 -0.32 7.93 -13.41
C GLN A 12 0.18 8.16 -11.99
N GLU A 13 0.09 9.38 -11.46
CA GLU A 13 0.47 9.71 -10.09
C GLU A 13 -0.33 8.90 -9.07
N TYR A 14 -1.62 8.71 -9.31
CA TYR A 14 -2.48 7.87 -8.47
C TYR A 14 -2.01 6.41 -8.48
N ALA A 15 -1.80 5.83 -9.66
CA ALA A 15 -1.34 4.46 -9.80
C ALA A 15 0.04 4.23 -9.14
N GLU A 16 0.96 5.18 -9.30
CA GLU A 16 2.26 5.13 -8.61
C GLU A 16 2.09 5.19 -7.09
N SER A 17 1.23 6.07 -6.56
CA SER A 17 1.01 6.17 -5.12
C SER A 17 0.41 4.90 -4.50
N VAL A 18 -0.53 4.25 -5.22
CA VAL A 18 -1.15 3.00 -4.78
C VAL A 18 -0.12 1.89 -4.78
N GLN A 19 0.71 1.82 -5.82
CA GLN A 19 1.79 0.84 -5.90
C GLN A 19 2.82 1.01 -4.78
N GLU A 20 3.20 2.25 -4.46
CA GLU A 20 4.12 2.53 -3.34
C GLU A 20 3.52 2.13 -1.98
N ALA A 21 2.22 2.37 -1.77
CA ALA A 21 1.53 1.94 -0.57
C ALA A 21 1.51 0.40 -0.44
N ILE A 22 1.23 -0.32 -1.53
CA ILE A 22 1.25 -1.79 -1.57
C ILE A 22 2.64 -2.32 -1.21
N GLU A 23 3.69 -1.75 -1.80
CA GLU A 23 5.08 -2.16 -1.55
C GLU A 23 5.50 -1.94 -0.09
N GLU A 24 5.12 -0.82 0.51
CA GLU A 24 5.44 -0.51 1.91
C GLU A 24 4.71 -1.42 2.90
N VAL A 25 3.43 -1.72 2.62
CA VAL A 25 2.63 -2.65 3.40
C VAL A 25 3.17 -4.08 3.29
N ALA A 26 3.45 -4.53 2.07
CA ALA A 26 4.05 -5.83 1.82
C ALA A 26 5.41 -5.95 2.52
N ALA A 27 6.27 -4.93 2.41
CA ALA A 27 7.56 -4.88 3.08
C ALA A 27 7.45 -4.99 4.61
N THR A 28 6.40 -4.41 5.20
CA THR A 28 6.13 -4.52 6.64
C THR A 28 5.83 -5.95 7.06
N TRP A 29 5.10 -6.73 6.25
CA TRP A 29 4.85 -8.15 6.56
C TRP A 29 6.03 -9.05 6.24
N VAL A 30 6.79 -8.77 5.17
CA VAL A 30 8.04 -9.48 4.88
C VAL A 30 9.02 -9.31 6.04
N ALA A 31 9.16 -8.10 6.58
CA ALA A 31 9.98 -7.84 7.77
C ALA A 31 9.51 -8.64 9.01
N LYS A 32 8.24 -9.02 9.07
CA LYS A 32 7.66 -9.88 10.13
C LYS A 32 7.75 -11.39 9.83
N GLY A 33 8.38 -11.77 8.71
CA GLY A 33 8.62 -13.17 8.33
C GLY A 33 7.60 -13.78 7.37
N MET A 34 6.68 -12.98 6.81
CA MET A 34 5.77 -13.43 5.76
C MET A 34 6.52 -13.64 4.43
N GLY A 35 6.09 -14.62 3.62
CA GLY A 35 6.61 -14.82 2.27
C GLY A 35 6.33 -13.63 1.36
N ARG A 36 7.21 -13.37 0.38
CA ARG A 36 7.09 -12.22 -0.54
C ARG A 36 5.76 -12.19 -1.30
N GLU A 37 5.38 -13.30 -1.93
CA GLU A 37 4.16 -13.37 -2.75
C GLU A 37 2.90 -13.22 -1.90
N GLU A 38 2.87 -13.87 -0.73
CA GLU A 38 1.77 -13.75 0.23
C GLU A 38 1.64 -12.31 0.75
N ALA A 39 2.77 -11.67 1.07
CA ALA A 39 2.78 -10.29 1.55
C ALA A 39 2.29 -9.31 0.49
N LEU A 40 2.66 -9.49 -0.77
CA LEU A 40 2.16 -8.67 -1.88
C LEU A 40 0.65 -8.88 -2.09
N SER A 41 0.18 -10.14 -2.16
CA SER A 41 -1.24 -10.43 -2.32
C SER A 41 -2.07 -9.78 -1.22
N ARG A 42 -1.64 -9.95 0.04
CA ARG A 42 -2.35 -9.38 1.18
C ARG A 42 -2.31 -7.84 1.17
N ALA A 43 -1.32 -7.24 0.53
CA ALA A 43 -1.10 -5.80 0.55
C ALA A 43 -2.00 -5.14 -0.47
N HIS A 44 -2.16 -5.79 -1.62
CA HIS A 44 -3.20 -5.45 -2.58
C HIS A 44 -4.58 -5.45 -1.92
N ASP A 45 -4.95 -6.53 -1.22
CA ASP A 45 -6.27 -6.62 -0.59
C ASP A 45 -6.48 -5.52 0.47
N ALA A 46 -5.48 -5.29 1.33
CA ALA A 46 -5.58 -4.29 2.40
C ALA A 46 -5.60 -2.85 1.86
N VAL A 47 -4.79 -2.52 0.85
CA VAL A 47 -4.76 -1.18 0.25
C VAL A 47 -6.03 -0.91 -0.54
N ASN A 48 -6.48 -1.86 -1.36
CA ASN A 48 -7.75 -1.72 -2.09
C ASN A 48 -8.93 -1.58 -1.12
N GLY A 49 -8.97 -2.41 -0.08
CA GLY A 49 -9.97 -2.34 0.97
C GLY A 49 -9.96 -1.01 1.72
N ALA A 50 -8.78 -0.45 2.00
CA ALA A 50 -8.66 0.87 2.62
C ALA A 50 -9.15 2.01 1.69
N LEU A 51 -8.85 1.93 0.39
CA LEU A 51 -9.33 2.90 -0.60
C LEU A 51 -10.85 2.85 -0.76
N GLU A 52 -11.43 1.64 -0.83
CA GLU A 52 -12.88 1.46 -0.85
C GLU A 52 -13.54 2.00 0.43
N ALA A 53 -12.89 1.79 1.58
CA ALA A 53 -13.37 2.27 2.87
C ALA A 53 -13.27 3.79 3.04
N ASP A 54 -12.34 4.47 2.37
CA ASP A 54 -12.26 5.94 2.34
C ASP A 54 -13.43 6.56 1.55
N HIS A 55 -13.93 5.82 0.57
CA HIS A 55 -15.10 6.20 -0.24
C HIS A 55 -16.43 5.69 0.33
N ASP A 56 -16.43 4.97 1.45
CA ASP A 56 -17.64 4.48 2.10
C ASP A 56 -18.33 5.60 2.92
N PRO A 57 -19.48 6.13 2.46
CA PRO A 57 -20.18 7.22 3.17
C PRO A 57 -20.71 6.79 4.54
N THR A 58 -20.78 5.48 4.81
CA THR A 58 -21.26 4.94 6.09
C THR A 58 -20.12 4.64 7.07
N GLY A 59 -18.87 4.60 6.59
CA GLY A 59 -17.69 4.25 7.38
C GLY A 59 -17.68 2.82 7.93
N VAL A 60 -18.63 1.96 7.55
CA VAL A 60 -18.73 0.57 8.01
C VAL A 60 -17.53 -0.23 7.53
N GLN A 61 -17.08 0.01 6.30
CA GLN A 61 -15.95 -0.69 5.73
C GLN A 61 -14.63 -0.38 6.45
N GLN A 62 -14.47 0.81 7.06
CA GLN A 62 -13.25 1.13 7.82
C GLN A 62 -13.11 0.29 9.10
N LEU A 63 -14.20 -0.32 9.58
CA LEU A 63 -14.20 -1.16 10.76
C LEU A 63 -13.77 -2.61 10.45
N LEU A 64 -13.73 -2.99 9.18
CA LEU A 64 -13.39 -4.35 8.76
C LEU A 64 -11.89 -4.62 8.91
N PRO A 65 -11.46 -5.72 9.57
CA PRO A 65 -10.05 -6.05 9.76
C PRO A 65 -9.23 -6.16 8.47
N GLU A 66 -9.85 -6.65 7.39
CA GLU A 66 -9.25 -6.80 6.07
C GLU A 66 -8.83 -5.46 5.44
N ASN A 67 -9.49 -4.37 5.82
CA ASN A 67 -9.22 -3.03 5.29
C ASN A 67 -8.16 -2.28 6.13
N GLN A 68 -7.59 -2.92 7.16
CA GLN A 68 -6.62 -2.31 8.05
C GLN A 68 -5.20 -2.47 7.52
N ILE A 69 -4.61 -1.36 7.12
CA ILE A 69 -3.19 -1.28 6.81
C ILE A 69 -2.37 -1.37 8.11
N PRO A 70 -1.38 -2.27 8.20
CA PRO A 70 -0.54 -2.38 9.38
C PRO A 70 0.24 -1.08 9.62
N ALA A 71 0.28 -0.64 10.88
CA ALA A 71 1.12 0.49 11.26
C ALA A 71 2.60 0.19 11.02
N LEU A 72 3.33 1.17 10.51
CA LEU A 72 4.78 1.11 10.38
C LEU A 72 5.42 0.90 11.76
N PRO A 73 6.47 0.07 11.86
CA PRO A 73 7.15 -0.16 13.12
C PRO A 73 7.66 1.16 13.70
N ALA A 74 7.51 1.38 15.01
CA ALA A 74 7.99 2.60 15.67
C ALA A 74 9.53 2.68 15.71
N ASP A 75 10.18 1.52 15.69
CA ASP A 75 11.63 1.39 15.77
C ASP A 75 12.33 1.84 14.47
N THR A 76 13.32 2.71 14.61
CA THR A 76 14.05 3.32 13.48
C THR A 76 14.83 2.30 12.65
N ALA A 77 15.37 1.24 13.26
CA ALA A 77 16.10 0.21 12.52
C ALA A 77 15.15 -0.66 11.69
N LEU A 78 14.03 -1.06 12.28
CA LEU A 78 12.96 -1.78 11.57
C LEU A 78 12.37 -0.94 10.43
N ARG A 79 12.16 0.37 10.60
CA ARG A 79 11.72 1.25 9.50
C ARG A 79 12.69 1.26 8.33
N ARG A 80 14.00 1.32 8.60
CA ARG A 80 15.03 1.25 7.55
C ARG A 80 15.01 -0.08 6.82
N GLN A 81 14.76 -1.17 7.54
CA GLN A 81 14.62 -2.50 6.95
C GLN A 81 13.38 -2.58 6.04
N VAL A 82 12.23 -2.09 6.50
CA VAL A 82 11.00 -2.01 5.68
C VAL A 82 11.25 -1.18 4.41
N ALA A 83 11.88 -0.01 4.54
CA ALA A 83 12.20 0.84 3.38
C ALA A 83 13.18 0.16 2.38
N ALA A 84 14.13 -0.63 2.87
CA ALA A 84 15.03 -1.41 2.01
C ALA A 84 14.27 -2.51 1.26
N ILE A 85 13.41 -3.25 1.96
CA ILE A 85 12.58 -4.31 1.36
C ILE A 85 11.62 -3.71 0.32
N ALA A 86 10.94 -2.60 0.64
CA ALA A 86 10.03 -1.93 -0.30
C ALA A 86 10.75 -1.53 -1.60
N ARG A 87 11.97 -1.00 -1.53
CA ARG A 87 12.79 -0.70 -2.71
C ARG A 87 13.16 -1.93 -3.52
N ASP A 88 13.43 -3.05 -2.86
CA ASP A 88 13.73 -4.31 -3.54
C ASP A 88 12.48 -4.90 -4.21
N LEU A 89 11.31 -4.73 -3.61
CA LEU A 89 10.01 -5.10 -4.20
C LEU A 89 9.69 -4.25 -5.44
N LYS A 90 9.97 -2.94 -5.42
CA LYS A 90 9.78 -2.03 -6.56
C LYS A 90 10.64 -2.39 -7.79
N ARG A 91 11.77 -3.07 -7.58
CA ARG A 91 12.80 -3.34 -8.61
C ARG A 91 12.73 -4.71 -9.26
N GLY A 92 12.02 -5.67 -8.66
CA GLY A 92 11.99 -7.06 -9.14
C GLY A 92 10.60 -7.46 -9.57
#